data_AF-A0AAE8IE27-F1
#
_entry.id   AF-A0AAE8IE27-F1
#
_cell.length_a   1.000
_cell.length_b   1.000
_cell.length_c   1.000
_cell.angle_alpha   90.00
_cell.angle_beta   90.00
_cell.angle_gamma   90.00
#
_symmetry.space_group_name_H-M   'P 1'
#
loop_
_entity.id
_entity.type
_entity.pdbx_description
1 polymer ?
#
loop_
_entity_poly.entity_id
_entity_poly.type
_entity_poly.pdbx_seq_one_letter_code
_entity_poly.pdbx_strand_id
1 'polypeptide(L)'
;MIGGNFLARLKFGLALTLIGTFSSPAISGIIEEVPTNWRLQNYINTHEVAVWYSGATVCTSGKLGFSGSTADELNRFWSTVLTAKIAGRAVGITFTGTGDSCVINDFWIQN
;
A
#
# COMPACT_ATOMS: atom_id res chain seq x y z
N MET A 1 -43.10 -19.48 54.88
CA MET A 1 -42.64 -18.09 54.94
C MET A 1 -41.12 -18.12 54.77
N ILE A 2 -40.61 -17.97 53.54
CA ILE A 2 -40.07 -16.71 52.95
C ILE A 2 -39.07 -16.04 53.91
N GLY A 3 -37.80 -15.80 53.61
CA GLY A 3 -37.08 -15.85 52.34
C GLY A 3 -35.56 -15.79 52.58
N GLY A 4 -34.80 -16.27 51.58
CA GLY A 4 -33.35 -16.19 51.55
C GLY A 4 -32.88 -14.80 51.15
N ASN A 5 -31.87 -14.29 51.84
CA ASN A 5 -31.17 -13.05 51.50
C ASN A 5 -29.69 -13.21 51.84
N PHE A 6 -28.86 -13.55 50.86
CA PHE A 6 -27.51 -13.01 50.77
C PHE A 6 -27.03 -13.10 49.33
N LEU A 7 -27.67 -12.30 48.47
CA LEU A 7 -27.18 -12.07 47.11
C LEU A 7 -25.80 -11.40 47.20
N ALA A 8 -24.77 -12.21 46.95
CA ALA A 8 -23.44 -11.75 46.63
C ALA A 8 -23.54 -10.71 45.52
N ARG A 9 -23.26 -9.45 45.86
CA ARG A 9 -23.24 -8.35 44.90
C ARG A 9 -21.97 -8.48 44.05
N LEU A 10 -22.09 -9.29 43.01
CA LEU A 10 -21.14 -9.37 41.90
C LEU A 10 -21.13 -8.00 41.20
N LYS A 11 -20.16 -7.16 41.55
CA LYS A 11 -19.91 -5.89 40.86
C LYS A 11 -19.30 -6.21 39.49
N PHE A 12 -20.16 -6.42 38.50
CA PHE A 12 -19.76 -6.49 37.10
C PHE A 12 -19.23 -5.10 36.68
N GLY A 13 -17.91 -5.01 36.57
CA GLY A 13 -17.23 -3.84 36.00
C GLY A 13 -17.56 -3.74 34.53
N LEU A 14 -18.31 -2.70 34.16
CA LEU A 14 -18.55 -2.34 32.76
C LEU A 14 -17.36 -1.49 32.29
N ALA A 15 -16.27 -2.14 31.89
CA ALA A 15 -15.16 -1.48 31.20
C ALA A 15 -15.57 -1.28 29.73
N LEU A 16 -16.19 -0.14 29.44
CA LEU A 16 -16.54 0.29 28.08
C LEU A 16 -15.24 0.60 27.31
N THR A 17 -14.73 -0.38 26.56
CA THR A 17 -13.54 -0.21 25.71
C THR A 17 -13.95 0.57 24.47
N LEU A 18 -13.59 1.85 24.40
CA LEU A 18 -13.66 2.64 23.18
C LEU A 18 -12.69 2.04 22.15
N ILE A 19 -13.21 1.23 21.23
CA ILE A 19 -12.49 0.82 20.02
C ILE A 19 -12.49 2.04 19.10
N GLY A 20 -11.53 2.94 19.30
CA GLY A 20 -11.25 4.01 18.36
C GLY A 20 -10.65 3.39 17.10
N THR A 21 -11.37 3.47 15.98
CA THR A 21 -10.82 3.14 14.67
C THR A 21 -9.77 4.20 14.31
N PHE A 22 -8.49 3.89 14.46
CA PHE A 22 -7.40 4.74 13.98
C PHE A 22 -7.33 4.62 12.46
N SER A 23 -8.01 5.52 11.74
CA SER A 23 -7.75 5.72 10.31
C SER A 23 -6.46 6.54 10.17
N SER A 24 -5.34 5.86 9.93
CA SER A 24 -4.09 6.54 9.58
C SER A 24 -4.27 7.18 8.19
N PRO A 25 -3.96 8.48 8.01
CA PRO A 25 -4.02 9.09 6.69
C PRO A 25 -3.02 8.41 5.75
N ALA A 26 -3.48 7.96 4.57
CA ALA A 26 -2.59 7.46 3.54
C ALA A 26 -1.68 8.60 3.07
N ILE A 27 -0.37 8.41 3.19
CA ILE A 27 0.62 9.38 2.72
C ILE A 27 0.70 9.28 1.19
N SER A 28 0.66 10.41 0.51
CA SER A 28 0.92 10.47 -0.94
C SER A 28 2.40 10.73 -1.17
N GLY A 29 2.98 10.08 -2.17
CA GLY A 29 4.37 10.28 -2.57
C GLY A 29 4.52 10.35 -4.09
N ILE A 30 5.66 10.89 -4.51
CA ILE A 30 6.08 10.93 -5.91
C ILE A 30 7.49 10.36 -6.01
N ILE A 31 7.74 9.60 -7.07
CA ILE A 31 9.06 9.11 -7.45
C ILE A 31 9.35 9.64 -8.85
N GLU A 32 10.48 10.32 -9.00
CA GLU A 32 10.99 10.80 -10.28
C GLU A 32 12.46 10.40 -10.39
N GLU A 33 12.72 9.22 -10.96
CA GLU A 33 14.09 8.72 -11.12
C GLU A 33 14.24 7.80 -12.33
N VAL A 34 15.48 7.60 -12.77
CA VAL A 34 15.79 6.59 -13.80
C VAL A 34 15.67 5.20 -13.16
N PRO A 35 14.81 4.30 -13.66
CA PRO A 35 14.50 3.02 -13.02
C PRO A 35 15.59 1.95 -13.24
N THR A 36 16.87 2.34 -13.18
CA THR A 36 18.04 1.49 -13.45
C THR A 36 18.09 0.30 -12.50
N ASN A 37 17.83 0.54 -11.22
CA ASN A 37 17.90 -0.46 -10.16
C ASN A 37 16.54 -1.08 -9.81
N TRP A 38 15.50 -0.78 -10.57
CA TRP A 38 14.17 -1.29 -10.27
C TRP A 38 14.04 -2.75 -10.64
N ARG A 39 13.38 -3.52 -9.77
CA ARG A 39 12.93 -4.89 -10.05
C ARG A 39 11.43 -4.89 -10.28
N LEU A 40 11.02 -5.36 -11.45
CA LEU A 40 9.62 -5.62 -11.78
C LEU A 40 9.31 -7.10 -11.53
N GLN A 41 8.23 -7.39 -10.83
CA GLN A 41 7.72 -8.74 -10.63
C GLN A 41 6.27 -8.83 -11.08
N ASN A 42 5.98 -9.80 -11.94
CA ASN A 42 4.63 -10.11 -12.39
C ASN A 42 4.11 -11.30 -11.57
N TYR A 43 3.09 -11.07 -10.77
CA TYR A 43 2.39 -12.11 -10.02
C TYR A 43 1.13 -12.52 -10.79
N ILE A 44 1.30 -13.50 -11.68
CA ILE A 44 0.25 -14.01 -12.57
C ILE A 44 -1.00 -14.43 -11.80
N ASN A 45 -0.83 -15.02 -10.61
CA ASN A 45 -1.94 -15.54 -9.81
C ASN A 45 -2.79 -14.44 -9.16
N THR A 46 -2.20 -13.27 -8.88
CA THR A 46 -2.88 -12.14 -8.25
C THR A 46 -3.21 -11.02 -9.25
N HIS A 47 -2.78 -11.14 -10.51
CA HIS A 47 -2.87 -10.10 -11.53
C HIS A 47 -2.26 -8.78 -11.04
N GLU A 48 -1.11 -8.86 -10.37
CA GLU A 48 -0.43 -7.70 -9.80
C GLU A 48 0.98 -7.55 -10.38
N VAL A 49 1.37 -6.30 -10.63
CA VAL A 49 2.76 -5.93 -10.87
C VAL A 49 3.30 -5.30 -9.59
N ALA A 50 4.36 -5.89 -9.03
CA ALA A 50 5.10 -5.27 -7.94
C ALA A 50 6.38 -4.64 -8.48
N VAL A 51 6.58 -3.37 -8.13
CA VAL A 51 7.81 -2.64 -8.39
C VAL A 51 8.58 -2.52 -7.10
N TRP A 52 9.86 -2.87 -7.16
CA TRP A 52 10.79 -2.68 -6.06
C TRP A 52 11.78 -1.61 -6.45
N TYR A 53 11.80 -0.51 -5.69
CA TYR A 53 12.73 0.62 -5.87
C TYR A 53 13.58 0.85 -4.62
N SER A 54 14.73 1.47 -4.80
CA SER A 54 15.68 1.80 -3.72
C SER A 54 15.43 3.20 -3.16
N GLY A 55 15.76 3.45 -1.89
CA GLY A 55 15.60 4.78 -1.30
C GLY A 55 14.18 5.12 -0.84
N ALA A 56 13.32 4.12 -0.68
CA ALA A 56 11.94 4.28 -0.28
C ALA A 56 11.80 4.74 1.19
N THR A 57 11.33 5.97 1.39
CA THR A 57 11.07 6.53 2.72
C THR A 57 9.64 6.31 3.20
N VAL A 58 8.69 6.24 2.26
CA VAL A 58 7.25 6.07 2.54
C VAL A 58 6.83 4.60 2.45
N CYS A 59 7.24 3.92 1.38
CA CYS A 59 6.98 2.50 1.16
C CYS A 59 8.20 1.72 1.67
N THR A 60 8.28 1.42 2.95
CA THR A 60 9.54 0.99 3.59
C THR A 60 10.13 -0.31 3.04
N SER A 61 9.34 -1.16 2.38
CA SER A 61 9.84 -2.34 1.66
C SER A 61 10.32 -2.06 0.24
N GLY A 62 10.13 -0.83 -0.25
CA GLY A 62 10.34 -0.44 -1.63
C GLY A 62 9.29 -1.00 -2.58
N LYS A 63 8.25 -1.67 -2.08
CA LYS A 63 7.18 -2.27 -2.89
C LYS A 63 6.12 -1.23 -3.25
N LEU A 64 5.87 -1.08 -4.54
CA LEU A 64 4.70 -0.41 -5.09
C LEU A 64 3.87 -1.45 -5.86
N GLY A 65 2.55 -1.40 -5.70
CA GLY A 65 1.64 -2.27 -6.43
C GLY A 65 0.48 -1.49 -7.05
N PHE A 66 -0.43 -2.21 -7.67
CA PHE A 66 -1.68 -1.68 -8.17
C PHE A 66 -2.84 -2.24 -7.34
N SER A 67 -3.97 -1.54 -7.32
CA SER A 67 -5.20 -2.00 -6.68
C SER A 67 -6.33 -1.88 -7.68
N GLY A 68 -6.90 -3.01 -8.10
CA GLY A 68 -8.03 -3.03 -9.03
C GLY A 68 -7.70 -2.59 -10.47
N SER A 69 -6.42 -2.60 -10.87
CA SER A 69 -6.01 -2.24 -12.24
C SER A 69 -6.34 -3.30 -13.27
N THR A 70 -6.51 -2.86 -14.51
CA THR A 70 -6.76 -3.74 -15.66
C THR A 70 -5.47 -4.35 -16.19
N ALA A 71 -5.57 -5.49 -16.91
CA ALA A 71 -4.41 -6.09 -17.57
C ALA A 71 -3.72 -5.12 -18.55
N ASP A 72 -4.49 -4.31 -19.28
CA ASP A 72 -3.96 -3.31 -20.21
C ASP A 72 -3.17 -2.22 -19.47
N GLU A 73 -3.66 -1.77 -18.32
CA GLU A 73 -2.97 -0.78 -17.49
C GLU A 73 -1.64 -1.33 -16.94
N LEU A 74 -1.63 -2.59 -16.48
CA LEU A 74 -0.43 -3.28 -16.03
C LEU A 74 0.58 -3.48 -17.16
N ASN A 75 0.11 -3.84 -18.37
CA ASN A 75 0.96 -3.98 -19.56
C ASN A 75 1.54 -2.63 -20.00
N ARG A 76 0.75 -1.56 -19.94
CA ARG A 76 1.20 -0.20 -20.22
C ARG A 76 2.29 0.20 -19.23
N PHE A 77 2.05 0.00 -17.94
CA PHE A 77 3.02 0.30 -16.90
C PHE A 77 4.34 -0.46 -17.08
N TRP A 78 4.26 -1.77 -17.31
CA TRP A 78 5.43 -2.61 -17.53
C TRP A 78 6.25 -2.11 -18.73
N SER A 79 5.58 -1.80 -19.84
CA SER A 79 6.19 -1.27 -21.05
C SER A 79 6.83 0.10 -20.82
N THR A 80 6.17 0.99 -20.09
CA THR A 80 6.67 2.31 -19.71
C THR A 80 7.97 2.21 -18.92
N VAL A 81 8.00 1.40 -17.85
CA VAL A 81 9.20 1.26 -17.01
C VAL A 81 10.36 0.63 -17.77
N LEU A 82 10.10 -0.42 -18.57
CA LEU A 82 11.14 -1.03 -19.41
C LEU A 82 11.69 -0.05 -20.46
N THR A 83 10.81 0.71 -21.12
CA THR A 83 11.22 1.72 -22.11
C THR A 83 12.09 2.78 -21.48
N ALA A 84 11.68 3.34 -20.34
CA ALA A 84 12.44 4.34 -19.62
C ALA A 84 13.81 3.79 -19.15
N LYS A 85 13.85 2.54 -18.69
CA LYS A 85 15.09 1.86 -18.29
C LYS A 85 16.07 1.72 -19.45
N ILE A 86 15.60 1.29 -20.61
CA ILE A 86 16.44 1.13 -21.81
C ILE A 86 16.89 2.50 -22.36
N ALA A 87 16.01 3.50 -22.34
CA ALA A 87 16.29 4.84 -22.83
C ALA A 87 17.13 5.70 -21.86
N GLY A 88 17.38 5.22 -20.64
CA GLY A 88 18.02 6.03 -19.58
C GLY A 88 17.22 7.29 -19.26
N ARG A 89 15.88 7.19 -19.25
CA ARG A 89 14.96 8.29 -18.93
C ARG A 89 14.33 8.06 -17.57
N ALA A 90 13.99 9.14 -16.89
CA ALA A 90 13.29 9.05 -15.62
C ALA A 90 11.83 8.64 -15.84
N VAL A 91 11.27 7.91 -14.88
CA VAL A 91 9.83 7.69 -14.78
C VAL A 91 9.27 8.53 -13.64
N GLY A 92 8.10 9.10 -13.85
CA GLY A 92 7.31 9.70 -12.79
C GLY A 92 6.26 8.72 -12.31
N ILE A 93 6.15 8.50 -11.00
CA ILE A 93 5.10 7.70 -10.38
C ILE A 93 4.52 8.45 -9.20
N THR A 94 3.20 8.58 -9.16
CA THR A 94 2.50 8.97 -7.93
C THR A 94 1.90 7.75 -7.26
N PHE A 95 1.95 7.72 -5.94
CA PHE A 95 1.42 6.62 -5.14
C PHE A 95 0.84 7.12 -3.83
N THR A 96 -0.02 6.30 -3.23
CA THR A 96 -0.61 6.52 -1.90
C THR A 96 -0.39 5.29 -1.04
N GLY A 97 -0.10 5.50 0.24
CA GLY A 97 0.06 4.43 1.22
C GLY A 97 1.30 4.59 2.09
N THR A 98 1.53 3.62 2.97
CA THR A 98 2.69 3.55 3.86
C THR A 98 3.11 2.10 4.09
N GLY A 99 4.39 1.88 4.38
CA GLY A 99 4.92 0.54 4.67
C GLY A 99 4.85 -0.38 3.45
N ASP A 100 4.14 -1.50 3.56
CA ASP A 100 3.98 -2.50 2.50
C ASP A 100 2.74 -2.30 1.62
N SER A 101 1.94 -1.28 1.92
CA SER A 101 0.63 -1.03 1.30
C SER A 101 0.64 0.23 0.43
N CYS A 102 1.62 0.34 -0.46
CA CYS A 102 1.69 1.45 -1.41
C CYS A 102 1.08 1.08 -2.76
N VAL A 103 0.14 1.92 -3.19
CA VAL A 103 -0.63 1.75 -4.42
C VAL A 103 -0.30 2.87 -5.40
N ILE A 104 0.05 2.49 -6.62
CA ILE A 104 0.31 3.40 -7.73
C ILE A 104 -1.01 4.04 -8.17
N ASN A 105 -1.01 5.37 -8.29
CA ASN A 105 -2.17 6.13 -8.78
C ASN A 105 -1.98 6.56 -10.24
N ASP A 106 -0.77 7.00 -10.60
CA ASP A 106 -0.46 7.44 -11.97
C ASP A 106 1.03 7.25 -12.28
N PHE A 107 1.36 7.14 -13.57
CA PHE A 107 2.71 6.93 -14.06
C PHE A 107 2.93 7.52 -15.46
N TRP A 108 4.14 8.07 -15.69
CA TRP A 108 4.53 8.64 -16.98
C TRP A 108 6.04 8.51 -17.22
N ILE A 109 6.46 8.70 -18.48
CA ILE A 109 7.88 8.93 -18.80
C ILE A 109 8.17 10.41 -18.57
N GLN A 110 9.17 10.69 -17.75
CA GLN A 110 9.66 12.04 -17.51
C GLN A 110 10.64 12.41 -18.63
N ASN A 111 10.35 13.51 -19.33
CA ASN A 111 11.17 14.03 -20.43
C ASN A 111 12.37 14.83 -19.93
#